data_AF-A0A2T0K5W0-F1
#
_entry.id   AF-A0A2T0K5W0-F1
#
_cell.length_a   1.000
_cell.length_b   1.000
_cell.length_c   1.000
_cell.angle_alpha   90.00
_cell.angle_beta   90.00
_cell.angle_gamma   90.00
#
_symmetry.space_group_name_H-M   'P 1'
#
loop_
_entity.id
_entity.type
_entity.pdbx_description
1 polymer ?
#
loop_
_entity_poly.entity_id
_entity_poly.type
_entity_poly.pdbx_seq_one_letter_code
_entity_poly.pdbx_strand_id
1 'polypeptide(L)'
;MSTQDGARVVVLTALPVEYRAVRAHVQDRVRRSHPRGTQFEVGVLPGVDGRIAIAQLGKGNIDAALGVDHAVELFRPSAILFVGIAGALHDDLRIGDVVVAVKVYAYQGGMETDAGLLARPDAHDADHELLQLAQMAAHDHYELPDAPPVHFRAVAAGDVVLNSRTRPLAKQLVSHYNDAGAIEMESAGMARACHVCRVPALVVRGISDRADGEKETVDADGWQPLAARNAADFAVAVIRDYLSQPHEVPAAQPEQSSTVQNIIGVGAPAFGAMHGDVHIHAPEDPLALEWRTLSRPPPVPWRKQENHTIEHTALELHLIPVGDVARIEVRRLPGLADTLAGLLPPEMSAKSSTDEQAARAVVTGHEFGPRGLLVSRDGVRSAWEPLPSDRLGAIFDDDWVTGRLAIALRILLDLDLPRAARYAPAVAVSKAWMVTVDSIGNLPRTHAGGFGRTNIAQVPAEESLPATHLERLTGEVAAELTARLAAIFRRR
;
A
#
# COMPACT_ATOMS: atom_id res chain seq x y z
N MET A 1 10.67 5.06 -24.92
CA MET A 1 11.94 4.38 -24.63
C MET A 1 11.62 2.98 -24.13
N SER A 2 12.39 2.01 -24.60
CA SER A 2 12.22 0.55 -24.47
C SER A 2 11.73 0.03 -23.12
N THR A 3 10.73 -0.85 -23.15
CA THR A 3 10.16 -1.64 -22.04
C THR A 3 11.09 -2.77 -21.54
N GLN A 4 12.40 -2.51 -21.40
CA GLN A 4 13.42 -3.54 -21.10
C GLN A 4 14.09 -3.46 -19.71
N ASP A 5 13.66 -2.57 -18.80
CA ASP A 5 14.46 -2.25 -17.59
C ASP A 5 13.84 -2.57 -16.21
N GLY A 6 12.63 -3.13 -16.14
CA GLY A 6 12.01 -3.52 -14.86
C GLY A 6 12.34 -4.95 -14.43
N ALA A 7 12.74 -5.16 -13.18
CA ALA A 7 12.87 -6.50 -12.61
C ALA A 7 11.50 -7.02 -12.15
N ARG A 8 11.06 -8.18 -12.63
CA ARG A 8 9.76 -8.79 -12.27
C ARG A 8 9.75 -9.27 -10.83
N VAL A 9 10.86 -9.84 -10.36
CA VAL A 9 11.03 -10.32 -8.99
C VAL A 9 12.21 -9.61 -8.35
N VAL A 10 12.05 -9.21 -7.09
CA VAL A 10 13.15 -8.65 -6.29
C VAL A 10 13.51 -9.63 -5.17
N VAL A 11 14.81 -9.89 -4.99
CA VAL A 11 15.35 -10.68 -3.88
C VAL A 11 16.11 -9.76 -2.94
N LEU A 12 15.64 -9.67 -1.70
CA LEU A 12 16.26 -8.90 -0.64
C LEU A 12 17.04 -9.84 0.28
N THR A 13 18.23 -9.39 0.69
CA THR A 13 19.14 -10.10 1.58
C THR A 13 19.69 -9.13 2.64
N ALA A 14 20.10 -9.62 3.80
CA ALA A 14 20.63 -8.79 4.87
C ALA A 14 22.17 -8.74 4.83
N LEU A 15 22.81 -9.89 4.65
CA LEU A 15 24.24 -10.10 4.84
C LEU A 15 25.01 -10.30 3.53
N PRO A 16 26.32 -9.97 3.49
CA PRO A 16 27.16 -10.24 2.32
C PRO A 16 27.24 -11.72 1.92
N VAL A 17 27.10 -12.66 2.85
CA VAL A 17 27.11 -14.09 2.55
C VAL A 17 25.83 -14.53 1.82
N GLU A 18 24.68 -14.01 2.24
CA GLU A 18 23.37 -14.24 1.63
C GLU A 18 23.30 -13.60 0.25
N TYR A 19 23.70 -12.33 0.16
CA TYR A 19 23.77 -11.60 -1.11
C TYR A 19 24.64 -12.34 -2.13
N ARG A 20 25.83 -12.81 -1.73
CA ARG A 20 26.72 -13.57 -2.61
C ARG A 20 26.13 -14.90 -3.06
N ALA A 21 25.39 -15.60 -2.18
CA ALA A 21 24.73 -16.85 -2.52
C ALA A 21 23.68 -16.62 -3.62
N VAL A 22 22.75 -15.68 -3.44
CA VAL A 22 21.74 -15.35 -4.47
C VAL A 22 22.41 -14.84 -5.75
N ARG A 23 23.38 -13.93 -5.62
CA ARG A 23 24.10 -13.32 -6.76
C ARG A 23 24.79 -14.34 -7.66
N ALA A 24 25.21 -15.49 -7.12
CA ALA A 24 25.85 -16.54 -7.90
C ALA A 24 24.95 -17.09 -9.02
N HIS A 25 23.63 -17.02 -8.86
CA HIS A 25 22.65 -17.46 -9.85
C HIS A 25 22.32 -16.42 -10.92
N VAL A 26 22.67 -15.15 -10.70
CA VAL A 26 22.24 -14.03 -11.54
C VAL A 26 23.31 -13.69 -12.57
N GLN A 27 22.99 -13.80 -13.86
CA GLN A 27 23.86 -13.45 -14.99
C GLN A 27 23.55 -12.04 -15.52
N ASP A 28 24.46 -11.49 -16.35
CA ASP A 28 24.31 -10.20 -17.03
C ASP A 28 23.88 -9.03 -16.12
N ARG A 29 24.56 -8.95 -14.97
CA ARG A 29 24.23 -8.04 -13.88
C ARG A 29 24.60 -6.59 -14.20
N VAL A 30 23.63 -5.69 -14.05
CA VAL A 30 23.80 -4.24 -14.17
C VAL A 30 23.35 -3.57 -12.87
N ARG A 31 24.14 -2.62 -12.36
CA ARG A 31 23.75 -1.87 -11.17
C ARG A 31 22.63 -0.86 -11.46
N ARG A 32 21.71 -0.75 -10.50
CA ARG A 32 20.62 0.23 -10.46
C ARG A 32 20.58 0.84 -9.07
N SER A 33 20.67 2.17 -9.00
CA SER A 33 20.64 2.92 -7.75
C SER A 33 19.27 3.55 -7.54
N HIS A 34 18.71 3.39 -6.35
CA HIS A 34 17.60 4.21 -5.88
C HIS A 34 18.04 5.67 -5.70
N PRO A 35 17.22 6.68 -6.01
CA PRO A 35 17.55 8.09 -5.73
C PRO A 35 17.90 8.36 -4.26
N ARG A 36 17.32 7.57 -3.35
CA ARG A 36 17.60 7.58 -1.89
C ARG A 36 18.77 6.69 -1.45
N GLY A 37 19.55 6.13 -2.39
CA GLY A 37 20.86 5.52 -2.12
C GLY A 37 20.94 3.99 -2.13
N THR A 38 19.84 3.25 -1.97
CA THR A 38 19.85 1.77 -2.03
C THR A 38 20.33 1.25 -3.38
N GLN A 39 21.22 0.26 -3.35
CA GLN A 39 21.85 -0.32 -4.53
C GLN A 39 21.25 -1.69 -4.86
N PHE A 40 20.85 -1.86 -6.12
CA PHE A 40 20.38 -3.12 -6.67
C PHE A 40 21.30 -3.58 -7.80
N GLU A 41 21.45 -4.89 -7.97
CA GLU A 41 21.94 -5.49 -9.21
C GLU A 41 20.78 -6.16 -9.93
N VAL A 42 20.56 -5.80 -11.20
CA VAL A 42 19.52 -6.36 -12.05
C VAL A 42 20.16 -7.29 -13.07
N GLY A 43 19.64 -8.51 -13.20
CA GLY A 43 20.16 -9.49 -14.16
C GLY A 43 19.13 -10.55 -14.51
N VAL A 44 19.60 -11.67 -15.05
CA VAL A 44 18.74 -12.77 -15.53
C VAL A 44 19.10 -14.08 -14.84
N LEU A 45 18.10 -14.94 -14.66
CA LEU A 45 18.31 -16.32 -14.25
C LEU A 45 18.44 -17.20 -15.51
N PRO A 46 19.42 -18.10 -15.60
CA PRO A 46 19.60 -18.94 -16.78
C PRO A 46 18.37 -19.79 -17.11
N GLY A 47 17.90 -19.78 -18.36
CA GLY A 47 16.83 -20.70 -18.80
C GLY A 47 15.41 -20.30 -18.37
N VAL A 48 15.19 -19.09 -17.85
CA VAL A 48 13.85 -18.54 -17.61
C VAL A 48 13.75 -17.12 -18.15
N ASP A 49 12.57 -16.75 -18.64
CA ASP A 49 12.31 -15.43 -19.17
C ASP A 49 11.94 -14.44 -18.06
N GLY A 50 12.72 -13.37 -17.94
CA GLY A 50 12.47 -12.31 -16.96
C GLY A 50 13.74 -11.85 -16.26
N ARG A 51 13.73 -10.58 -15.82
CA ARG A 51 14.82 -10.00 -15.05
C ARG A 51 14.48 -10.04 -13.57
N ILE A 52 15.49 -10.27 -12.74
CA ILE A 52 15.38 -10.14 -11.28
C ILE A 52 16.34 -9.07 -10.77
N ALA A 53 15.96 -8.43 -9.68
CA ALA A 53 16.80 -7.48 -8.96
C ALA A 53 17.20 -8.09 -7.62
N ILE A 54 18.45 -7.85 -7.20
CA ILE A 54 18.96 -8.32 -5.91
C ILE A 54 19.56 -7.15 -5.13
N ALA A 55 19.35 -7.11 -3.82
CA ALA A 55 19.94 -6.11 -2.94
C ALA A 55 20.38 -6.68 -1.59
N GLN A 56 21.43 -6.06 -1.03
CA GLN A 56 21.87 -6.29 0.34
C GLN A 56 21.50 -5.06 1.17
N LEU A 57 20.67 -5.22 2.20
CA LEU A 57 20.06 -4.11 2.94
C LEU A 57 20.70 -3.85 4.31
N GLY A 58 21.36 -4.85 4.91
CA GLY A 58 21.73 -4.81 6.32
C GLY A 58 20.74 -5.57 7.20
N LYS A 59 20.99 -5.57 8.51
CA LYS A 59 20.18 -6.30 9.49
C LYS A 59 19.11 -5.40 10.07
N GLY A 60 17.97 -5.98 10.42
CA GLY A 60 16.90 -5.28 11.13
C GLY A 60 15.68 -4.98 10.27
N ASN A 61 14.53 -4.89 10.93
CA ASN A 61 13.24 -4.80 10.27
C ASN A 61 13.03 -3.45 9.54
N ILE A 62 13.61 -2.36 10.05
CA ILE A 62 13.47 -1.03 9.45
C ILE A 62 14.15 -0.99 8.07
N ASP A 63 15.40 -1.46 7.98
CA ASP A 63 16.15 -1.47 6.73
C ASP A 63 15.51 -2.42 5.70
N ALA A 64 14.98 -3.55 6.16
CA ALA A 64 14.20 -4.47 5.34
C ALA A 64 12.95 -3.80 4.74
N ALA A 65 12.19 -3.05 5.56
CA ALA A 65 11.01 -2.31 5.12
C ALA A 65 11.35 -1.21 4.10
N LEU A 66 12.42 -0.43 4.35
CA LEU A 66 12.90 0.59 3.41
C LEU A 66 13.40 -0.03 2.10
N GLY A 67 14.03 -1.20 2.15
CA GLY A 67 14.44 -1.93 0.95
C GLY A 67 13.27 -2.38 0.09
N VAL A 68 12.16 -2.81 0.71
CA VAL A 68 10.90 -3.09 -0.01
C VAL A 68 10.36 -1.82 -0.67
N ASP A 69 10.25 -0.72 0.07
CA ASP A 69 9.76 0.57 -0.44
C ASP A 69 10.57 1.02 -1.67
N HIS A 70 11.91 1.00 -1.56
CA HIS A 70 12.80 1.33 -2.68
C HIS A 70 12.70 0.36 -3.86
N ALA A 71 12.50 -0.93 -3.61
CA ALA A 71 12.31 -1.93 -4.66
C ALA A 71 10.98 -1.70 -5.41
N VAL A 72 9.92 -1.37 -4.69
CA VAL A 72 8.60 -1.06 -5.25
C VAL A 72 8.65 0.21 -6.09
N GLU A 73 9.29 1.26 -5.59
CA GLU A 73 9.47 2.53 -6.31
C GLU A 73 10.22 2.34 -7.63
N LEU A 74 11.33 1.58 -7.62
CA LEU A 74 12.17 1.39 -8.82
C LEU A 74 11.61 0.39 -9.83
N PHE A 75 11.08 -0.73 -9.36
CA PHE A 75 10.85 -1.89 -10.23
C PHE A 75 9.38 -2.29 -10.37
N ARG A 76 8.52 -1.87 -9.43
CA ARG A 76 7.14 -2.39 -9.29
C ARG A 76 7.09 -3.91 -9.45
N PRO A 77 7.85 -4.65 -8.62
CA PRO A 77 7.98 -6.09 -8.79
C PRO A 77 6.62 -6.78 -8.58
N SER A 78 6.39 -7.88 -9.29
CA SER A 78 5.22 -8.73 -9.07
C SER A 78 5.37 -9.64 -7.85
N ALA A 79 6.60 -9.86 -7.39
CA ALA A 79 6.88 -10.57 -6.14
C ALA A 79 8.20 -10.10 -5.50
N ILE A 80 8.26 -10.16 -4.16
CA ILE A 80 9.49 -9.92 -3.39
C ILE A 80 9.80 -11.14 -2.55
N LEU A 81 11.03 -11.64 -2.64
CA LEU A 81 11.52 -12.69 -1.75
C LEU A 81 12.54 -12.10 -0.79
N PHE A 82 12.46 -12.50 0.48
CA PHE A 82 13.55 -12.24 1.43
C PHE A 82 14.30 -13.55 1.68
N VAL A 83 15.56 -13.58 1.27
CA VAL A 83 16.42 -14.77 1.33
C VAL A 83 17.57 -14.51 2.28
N GLY A 84 17.76 -15.40 3.25
CA GLY A 84 18.85 -15.24 4.19
C GLY A 84 19.08 -16.46 5.08
N ILE A 85 19.80 -16.25 6.18
CA ILE A 85 20.01 -17.26 7.21
C ILE A 85 19.16 -16.97 8.45
N ALA A 86 18.95 -18.00 9.28
CA ALA A 86 18.22 -17.91 10.53
C ALA A 86 18.75 -18.91 11.57
N GLY A 87 18.42 -18.68 12.84
CA GLY A 87 18.67 -19.63 13.92
C GLY A 87 17.50 -20.60 14.08
N ALA A 88 17.78 -21.88 14.35
CA ALA A 88 16.75 -22.88 14.62
C ALA A 88 16.16 -22.74 16.04
N LEU A 89 14.83 -22.77 16.13
CA LEU A 89 14.10 -22.78 17.41
C LEU A 89 13.71 -24.19 17.87
N HIS A 90 13.83 -25.20 17.00
CA HIS A 90 13.52 -26.59 17.30
C HIS A 90 14.67 -27.53 16.93
N ASP A 91 14.77 -28.65 17.65
CA ASP A 91 15.88 -29.63 17.53
C ASP A 91 15.80 -30.51 16.29
N ASP A 92 14.64 -30.57 15.65
CA ASP A 92 14.45 -31.30 14.41
C ASP A 92 14.97 -30.54 13.17
N LEU A 93 15.24 -29.24 13.32
CA LEU A 93 15.89 -28.42 12.29
C LEU A 93 17.42 -28.52 12.41
N ARG A 94 18.06 -28.95 11.33
CA ARG A 94 19.51 -29.11 11.27
C ARG A 94 20.16 -27.92 10.55
N ILE A 95 21.43 -27.69 10.84
CA ILE A 95 22.22 -26.69 10.11
C ILE A 95 22.26 -27.10 8.63
N GLY A 96 21.96 -26.15 7.74
CA GLY A 96 21.83 -26.38 6.31
C GLY A 96 20.40 -26.66 5.84
N ASP A 97 19.46 -26.99 6.73
CA ASP A 97 18.04 -27.11 6.37
C ASP A 97 17.50 -25.77 5.88
N VAL A 98 16.49 -25.82 5.01
CA VAL A 98 15.76 -24.65 4.51
C VAL A 98 14.43 -24.54 5.23
N VAL A 99 14.07 -23.34 5.65
CA VAL A 99 12.76 -22.98 6.20
C VAL A 99 12.09 -21.98 5.28
N VAL A 100 10.92 -22.35 4.77
CA VAL A 100 10.00 -21.44 4.07
C VAL A 100 9.00 -20.94 5.09
N ALA A 101 8.93 -19.62 5.28
CA ALA A 101 7.99 -19.05 6.22
C ALA A 101 6.57 -19.21 5.69
N VAL A 102 5.72 -20.00 6.35
CA VAL A 102 4.26 -20.00 6.07
C VAL A 102 3.58 -18.78 6.68
N LYS A 103 4.23 -18.20 7.69
CA LYS A 103 3.80 -17.03 8.45
C LYS A 103 5.02 -16.37 9.09
N VAL A 104 5.00 -15.05 9.22
CA VAL A 104 5.99 -14.28 9.96
C VAL A 104 5.33 -13.62 11.17
N TYR A 105 5.90 -13.82 12.35
CA TYR A 105 5.49 -13.14 13.58
C TYR A 105 6.47 -12.00 13.92
N ALA A 106 5.96 -10.78 14.08
CA ALA A 106 6.70 -9.68 14.70
C ALA A 106 6.72 -9.89 16.24
N TYR A 107 7.59 -10.78 16.72
CA TYR A 107 7.45 -11.41 18.04
C TYR A 107 7.58 -10.44 19.23
N GLN A 108 8.13 -9.24 18.99
CA GLN A 108 8.33 -8.20 20.00
C GLN A 108 7.05 -7.39 20.28
N GLY A 109 5.98 -7.57 19.49
CA GLY A 109 4.69 -6.92 19.72
C GLY A 109 3.98 -7.47 20.96
N GLY A 110 3.65 -6.60 21.91
CA GLY A 110 2.96 -6.99 23.13
C GLY A 110 2.89 -5.88 24.17
N MET A 111 2.33 -6.21 25.34
CA MET A 111 2.27 -5.33 26.50
C MET A 111 3.08 -5.94 27.64
N GLU A 112 4.13 -5.26 28.09
CA GLU A 112 4.93 -5.67 29.25
C GLU A 112 4.18 -5.34 30.55
N THR A 113 4.12 -6.29 31.47
CA THR A 113 3.46 -6.14 32.77
C THR A 113 4.33 -6.73 33.88
N ASP A 114 3.99 -6.48 35.15
CA ASP A 114 4.67 -7.12 36.29
C ASP A 114 4.58 -8.67 36.26
N ALA A 115 3.62 -9.22 35.51
CA ALA A 115 3.44 -10.66 35.30
C ALA A 115 4.18 -11.20 34.05
N GLY A 116 4.86 -10.33 33.29
CA GLY A 116 5.55 -10.62 32.04
C GLY A 116 4.85 -10.07 30.79
N LEU A 117 5.39 -10.42 29.62
CA LEU A 117 4.89 -9.97 28.33
C LEU A 117 3.56 -10.65 27.95
N LEU A 118 2.54 -9.84 27.71
CA LEU A 118 1.32 -10.27 27.02
C LEU A 118 1.51 -10.10 25.51
N ALA A 119 1.87 -11.19 24.83
CA ALA A 119 2.15 -11.21 23.39
C ALA A 119 0.93 -10.74 22.58
N ARG A 120 1.16 -9.78 21.68
CA ARG A 120 0.20 -9.23 20.70
C ARG A 120 0.95 -8.91 19.40
N PRO A 121 1.53 -9.93 18.76
CA PRO A 121 2.32 -9.74 17.54
C PRO A 121 1.44 -9.29 16.38
N ASP A 122 1.98 -8.46 15.50
CA ASP A 122 1.54 -8.48 14.11
C ASP A 122 2.00 -9.80 13.48
N ALA A 123 1.13 -10.40 12.67
CA ALA A 123 1.39 -11.64 11.97
C ALA A 123 1.02 -11.50 10.50
N HIS A 124 1.89 -11.97 9.63
CA HIS A 124 1.71 -11.90 8.18
C HIS A 124 1.86 -13.30 7.59
N ASP A 125 0.78 -13.81 6.98
CA ASP A 125 0.82 -15.06 6.22
C ASP A 125 1.62 -14.86 4.93
N ALA A 126 2.27 -15.95 4.47
CA ALA A 126 2.91 -15.94 3.16
C ALA A 126 1.89 -15.79 2.04
N ASP A 127 2.33 -15.21 0.92
CA ASP A 127 1.48 -15.17 -0.27
C ASP A 127 1.14 -16.60 -0.74
N HIS A 128 -0.14 -16.81 -1.07
CA HIS A 128 -0.65 -18.15 -1.35
C HIS A 128 -0.03 -18.76 -2.61
N GLU A 129 0.15 -17.98 -3.68
CA GLU A 129 0.72 -18.47 -4.94
C GLU A 129 2.20 -18.83 -4.76
N LEU A 130 2.97 -17.92 -4.16
CA LEU A 130 4.38 -18.17 -3.88
C LEU A 130 4.58 -19.36 -2.93
N LEU A 131 3.69 -19.55 -1.96
CA LEU A 131 3.74 -20.69 -1.05
C LEU A 131 3.40 -22.01 -1.77
N GLN A 132 2.40 -22.03 -2.65
CA GLN A 132 2.09 -23.21 -3.47
C GLN A 132 3.26 -23.57 -4.39
N LEU A 133 3.87 -22.56 -5.03
CA LEU A 133 5.07 -22.75 -5.84
C LEU A 133 6.23 -23.29 -5.04
N ALA A 134 6.46 -22.79 -3.83
CA ALA A 134 7.47 -23.33 -2.93
C ALA A 134 7.21 -24.78 -2.56
N GLN A 135 5.94 -25.16 -2.32
CA GLN A 135 5.59 -26.56 -2.04
C GLN A 135 5.86 -27.48 -3.23
N MET A 136 5.54 -27.04 -4.46
CA MET A 136 5.86 -27.79 -5.67
C MET A 136 7.38 -27.90 -5.88
N ALA A 137 8.10 -26.78 -5.78
CA ALA A 137 9.55 -26.76 -5.89
C ALA A 137 10.23 -27.66 -4.86
N ALA A 138 9.67 -27.81 -3.65
CA ALA A 138 10.17 -28.73 -2.64
C ALA A 138 10.06 -30.20 -3.07
N HIS A 139 8.99 -30.60 -3.76
CA HIS A 139 8.86 -31.95 -4.29
C HIS A 139 9.97 -32.28 -5.30
N ASP A 140 10.21 -31.37 -6.25
CA ASP A 140 11.26 -31.53 -7.26
C ASP A 140 12.66 -31.45 -6.63
N HIS A 141 12.83 -30.59 -5.62
CA HIS A 141 14.08 -30.43 -4.88
C HIS A 141 14.52 -31.73 -4.23
N TYR A 142 13.60 -32.52 -3.67
CA TYR A 142 13.91 -33.82 -3.05
C TYR A 142 14.35 -34.90 -4.03
N GLU A 143 14.20 -34.68 -5.34
CA GLU A 143 14.74 -35.60 -6.35
C GLU A 143 16.25 -35.37 -6.60
N LEU A 144 16.80 -34.23 -6.16
CA LEU A 144 18.21 -33.91 -6.32
C LEU A 144 19.07 -34.66 -5.27
N PRO A 145 20.24 -35.19 -5.66
CA PRO A 145 21.20 -35.74 -4.71
C PRO A 145 21.62 -34.70 -3.68
N ASP A 146 21.67 -35.10 -2.41
CA ASP A 146 22.10 -34.26 -1.27
C ASP A 146 21.25 -32.99 -1.04
N ALA A 147 20.01 -32.96 -1.53
CA ALA A 147 19.07 -31.87 -1.30
C ALA A 147 18.79 -31.70 0.21
N PRO A 148 19.00 -30.50 0.79
CA PRO A 148 18.66 -30.25 2.17
C PRO A 148 17.14 -30.36 2.41
N PRO A 149 16.71 -30.83 3.59
CA PRO A 149 15.32 -30.75 4.01
C PRO A 149 14.73 -29.34 3.91
N VAL A 150 13.51 -29.23 3.37
CA VAL A 150 12.74 -27.98 3.29
C VAL A 150 11.54 -28.08 4.24
N HIS A 151 11.47 -27.16 5.19
CA HIS A 151 10.45 -27.12 6.24
C HIS A 151 9.54 -25.90 6.06
N PHE A 152 8.24 -26.13 6.09
CA PHE A 152 7.22 -25.07 6.02
C PHE A 152 6.74 -24.75 7.44
N ARG A 153 7.27 -23.70 8.04
CA ARG A 153 7.00 -23.31 9.45
C ARG A 153 6.90 -21.81 9.60
N ALA A 154 6.35 -21.34 10.72
CA ALA A 154 6.38 -19.90 11.00
C ALA A 154 7.83 -19.43 11.27
N VAL A 155 8.07 -18.14 11.07
CA VAL A 155 9.35 -17.48 11.39
C VAL A 155 9.07 -16.36 12.38
N ALA A 156 9.83 -16.32 13.48
CA ALA A 156 9.80 -15.24 14.45
C ALA A 156 10.83 -14.18 14.06
N ALA A 157 10.37 -12.96 13.79
CA ALA A 157 11.17 -11.84 13.31
C ALA A 157 11.18 -10.69 14.32
N GLY A 158 12.37 -10.14 14.62
CA GLY A 158 12.54 -9.01 15.54
C GLY A 158 13.99 -8.57 15.67
N ASP A 159 14.27 -7.48 16.36
CA ASP A 159 15.59 -6.83 16.32
C ASP A 159 16.61 -7.40 17.32
N VAL A 160 16.42 -8.63 17.83
CA VAL A 160 17.31 -9.27 18.81
C VAL A 160 17.89 -10.56 18.24
N VAL A 161 19.23 -10.68 18.27
CA VAL A 161 19.91 -11.95 18.01
C VAL A 161 19.71 -12.88 19.21
N LEU A 162 18.95 -13.96 19.01
CA LEU A 162 18.85 -15.01 20.02
C LEU A 162 20.10 -15.87 20.02
N ASN A 163 20.82 -15.87 21.15
CA ASN A 163 22.01 -16.70 21.36
C ASN A 163 21.96 -17.40 22.73
N SER A 164 20.79 -17.89 23.12
CA SER A 164 20.61 -18.66 24.34
C SER A 164 19.22 -19.29 24.38
N ARG A 165 19.16 -20.59 24.68
CA ARG A 165 17.90 -21.35 24.83
C ARG A 165 17.23 -21.22 26.20
N THR A 166 17.88 -20.62 27.19
CA THR A 166 17.38 -20.59 28.58
C THR A 166 16.95 -19.20 29.04
N ARG A 167 17.25 -18.16 28.27
CA ARG A 167 16.93 -16.76 28.58
C ARG A 167 15.45 -16.43 28.36
N PRO A 168 14.94 -15.31 28.93
CA PRO A 168 13.53 -14.95 28.84
C PRO A 168 12.98 -14.93 27.40
N LEU A 169 13.75 -14.44 26.43
CA LEU A 169 13.33 -14.43 25.03
C LEU A 169 13.09 -15.83 24.46
N ALA A 170 13.98 -16.80 24.73
CA ALA A 170 13.76 -18.19 24.29
C ALA A 170 12.50 -18.78 24.91
N LYS A 171 12.25 -18.51 26.20
CA LYS A 171 11.03 -18.95 26.87
C LYS A 171 9.78 -18.32 26.26
N GLN A 172 9.83 -17.04 25.94
CA GLN A 172 8.75 -16.30 25.29
C GLN A 172 8.43 -16.89 23.90
N LEU A 173 9.46 -17.20 23.11
CA LEU A 173 9.30 -17.82 21.79
C LEU A 173 8.63 -19.19 21.92
N VAL A 174 9.08 -20.02 22.86
CA VAL A 174 8.47 -21.33 23.13
C VAL A 174 7.05 -21.21 23.68
N SER A 175 6.70 -20.18 24.46
CA SER A 175 5.38 -20.05 25.08
C SER A 175 4.32 -19.42 24.19
N HIS A 176 4.72 -18.47 23.32
CA HIS A 176 3.78 -17.68 22.52
C HIS A 176 3.84 -17.96 21.02
N TYR A 177 4.94 -18.55 20.54
CA TYR A 177 5.24 -18.73 19.11
C TYR A 177 5.79 -20.14 18.85
N ASN A 178 5.18 -21.15 19.46
CA ASN A 178 5.67 -22.54 19.48
C ASN A 178 5.59 -23.27 18.13
N ASP A 179 4.96 -22.65 17.13
CA ASP A 179 4.91 -23.06 15.73
C ASP A 179 6.05 -22.44 14.88
N ALA A 180 6.82 -21.50 15.45
CA ALA A 180 7.93 -20.87 14.77
C ALA A 180 9.15 -21.80 14.71
N GLY A 181 9.54 -22.19 13.49
CA GLY A 181 10.71 -23.01 13.24
C GLY A 181 12.02 -22.25 13.42
N ALA A 182 12.05 -20.98 13.03
CA ALA A 182 13.27 -20.20 12.96
C ALA A 182 13.10 -18.77 13.51
N ILE A 183 14.22 -18.16 13.90
CA ILE A 183 14.32 -16.76 14.33
C ILE A 183 15.34 -15.98 13.51
N GLU A 184 14.96 -14.77 13.10
CA GLU A 184 15.78 -13.83 12.33
C GLU A 184 15.37 -12.37 12.60
N MET A 185 15.91 -11.40 11.84
CA MET A 185 15.83 -9.97 12.20
C MET A 185 15.22 -9.03 11.15
N GLU A 186 14.71 -9.51 10.03
CA GLU A 186 14.29 -8.67 8.90
C GLU A 186 12.87 -8.93 8.42
N SER A 187 12.37 -10.15 8.58
CA SER A 187 11.17 -10.59 7.87
C SER A 187 9.88 -9.92 8.36
N ALA A 188 9.79 -9.43 9.59
CA ALA A 188 8.61 -8.70 10.05
C ALA A 188 8.48 -7.35 9.34
N GLY A 189 9.60 -6.62 9.20
CA GLY A 189 9.64 -5.35 8.48
C GLY A 189 9.35 -5.52 7.00
N MET A 190 9.97 -6.53 6.37
CA MET A 190 9.68 -6.87 4.97
C MET A 190 8.22 -7.26 4.78
N ALA A 191 7.68 -8.19 5.58
CA ALA A 191 6.31 -8.65 5.44
C ALA A 191 5.30 -7.51 5.65
N ARG A 192 5.55 -6.63 6.63
CA ARG A 192 4.72 -5.45 6.86
C ARG A 192 4.75 -4.48 5.68
N ALA A 193 5.94 -4.20 5.13
CA ALA A 193 6.09 -3.30 3.99
C ALA A 193 5.43 -3.89 2.73
N CYS A 194 5.66 -5.17 2.43
CA CYS A 194 5.02 -5.87 1.31
C CYS A 194 3.50 -5.88 1.44
N HIS A 195 2.97 -6.10 2.65
CA HIS A 195 1.54 -6.02 2.93
C HIS A 195 0.97 -4.62 2.63
N VAL A 196 1.65 -3.55 3.08
CA VAL A 196 1.25 -2.16 2.81
C VAL A 196 1.34 -1.83 1.33
N CYS A 197 2.41 -2.26 0.65
CA CYS A 197 2.64 -2.04 -0.78
C CYS A 197 1.80 -2.97 -1.69
N ARG A 198 1.08 -3.95 -1.12
CA ARG A 198 0.31 -4.98 -1.84
C ARG A 198 1.14 -5.76 -2.85
N VAL A 199 2.34 -6.17 -2.46
CA VAL A 199 3.21 -7.01 -3.28
C VAL A 199 3.31 -8.40 -2.67
N PRO A 200 3.01 -9.47 -3.43
CA PRO A 200 3.24 -10.86 -3.02
C PRO A 200 4.65 -11.06 -2.46
N ALA A 201 4.73 -11.79 -1.34
CA ALA A 201 5.95 -11.95 -0.58
C ALA A 201 6.17 -13.37 -0.07
N LEU A 202 7.42 -13.83 -0.10
CA LEU A 202 7.84 -15.10 0.49
C LEU A 202 9.19 -14.94 1.20
N VAL A 203 9.34 -15.60 2.35
CA VAL A 203 10.59 -15.62 3.11
C VAL A 203 11.17 -17.02 3.07
N VAL A 204 12.46 -17.11 2.71
CA VAL A 204 13.22 -18.37 2.64
C VAL A 204 14.49 -18.21 3.46
N ARG A 205 14.67 -19.09 4.46
CA ARG A 205 15.80 -19.03 5.39
C ARG A 205 16.58 -20.33 5.41
N GLY A 206 17.90 -20.26 5.39
CA GLY A 206 18.77 -21.39 5.70
C GLY A 206 19.13 -21.41 7.17
N ILE A 207 19.07 -22.56 7.82
CA ILE A 207 19.45 -22.68 9.23
C ILE A 207 20.97 -22.63 9.37
N SER A 208 21.50 -21.58 9.97
CA SER A 208 22.95 -21.39 10.16
C SER A 208 23.45 -21.76 11.54
N ASP A 209 22.60 -21.68 12.56
CA ASP A 209 22.93 -21.94 13.95
C ASP A 209 21.71 -22.43 14.75
N ARG A 210 21.91 -22.84 16.00
CA ARG A 210 20.87 -23.40 16.89
C ARG A 210 20.32 -22.41 17.93
N ALA A 211 20.70 -21.13 17.80
CA ALA A 211 20.34 -20.05 18.71
C ALA A 211 20.60 -20.35 20.20
N ASP A 212 21.59 -21.19 20.51
CA ASP A 212 21.80 -21.82 21.82
C ASP A 212 22.96 -21.24 22.63
N GLY A 213 23.80 -20.40 22.03
CA GLY A 213 24.99 -19.83 22.67
C GLY A 213 26.30 -20.27 22.01
N GLU A 214 26.29 -21.27 21.13
CA GLU A 214 27.51 -21.82 20.50
C GLU A 214 27.85 -21.16 19.15
N LYS A 215 27.24 -20.00 18.86
CA LYS A 215 27.40 -19.33 17.55
C LYS A 215 28.86 -19.05 17.15
N GLU A 216 29.72 -18.75 18.13
CA GLU A 216 31.14 -18.43 17.89
C GLU A 216 31.99 -19.66 17.49
N THR A 217 31.61 -20.88 17.89
CA THR A 217 32.32 -22.12 17.49
C THR A 217 31.86 -22.65 16.13
N VAL A 218 30.65 -22.27 15.69
CA VAL A 218 30.01 -22.71 14.44
C VAL A 218 30.48 -21.87 13.22
N ASP A 219 30.87 -20.60 13.41
CA ASP A 219 31.29 -19.74 12.29
C ASP A 219 32.63 -20.16 11.64
N ALA A 220 33.44 -21.01 12.28
CA ALA A 220 34.70 -21.53 11.75
C ALA A 220 34.55 -22.65 10.71
N ASP A 221 33.40 -23.32 10.68
CA ASP A 221 33.16 -24.55 9.90
C ASP A 221 32.44 -24.30 8.55
N GLY A 222 32.15 -23.05 8.20
CA GLY A 222 31.52 -22.70 6.92
C GLY A 222 30.01 -22.96 6.84
N TRP A 223 29.34 -23.09 8.00
CA TRP A 223 27.90 -23.33 8.11
C TRP A 223 27.03 -22.17 7.61
N GLN A 224 27.39 -20.91 7.88
CA GLN A 224 26.66 -19.75 7.34
C GLN A 224 26.68 -19.73 5.79
N PRO A 225 27.83 -19.89 5.11
CA PRO A 225 27.86 -20.07 3.66
C PRO A 225 27.01 -21.25 3.15
N LEU A 226 26.99 -22.39 3.85
CA LEU A 226 26.17 -23.54 3.45
C LEU A 226 24.67 -23.20 3.54
N ALA A 227 24.22 -22.70 4.68
CA ALA A 227 22.84 -22.30 4.90
C ALA A 227 22.38 -21.25 3.88
N ALA A 228 23.21 -20.22 3.63
CA ALA A 228 22.92 -19.19 2.65
C ALA A 228 22.81 -19.74 1.22
N ARG A 229 23.69 -20.68 0.83
CA ARG A 229 23.62 -21.35 -0.48
C ARG A 229 22.34 -22.16 -0.61
N ASN A 230 22.04 -23.01 0.34
CA ASN A 230 20.85 -23.85 0.32
C ASN A 230 19.55 -23.02 0.23
N ALA A 231 19.47 -21.93 0.99
CA ALA A 231 18.34 -20.99 0.92
C ALA A 231 18.24 -20.29 -0.44
N ALA A 232 19.37 -19.87 -1.00
CA ALA A 232 19.42 -19.23 -2.32
C ALA A 232 19.06 -20.20 -3.45
N ASP A 233 19.61 -21.42 -3.43
CA ASP A 233 19.32 -22.48 -4.40
C ASP A 233 17.81 -22.77 -4.45
N PHE A 234 17.21 -22.97 -3.27
CA PHE A 234 15.78 -23.22 -3.16
C PHE A 234 14.93 -22.01 -3.58
N ALA A 235 15.25 -20.80 -3.10
CA ALA A 235 14.52 -19.60 -3.49
C ALA A 235 14.59 -19.35 -5.00
N VAL A 236 15.73 -19.62 -5.64
CA VAL A 236 15.90 -19.50 -7.10
C VAL A 236 15.05 -20.53 -7.83
N ALA A 237 14.87 -21.75 -7.30
CA ALA A 237 13.92 -22.71 -7.88
C ALA A 237 12.49 -22.16 -7.87
N VAL A 238 12.03 -21.62 -6.73
CA VAL A 238 10.70 -20.98 -6.62
C VAL A 238 10.55 -19.81 -7.59
N ILE A 239 11.57 -18.96 -7.72
CA ILE A 239 11.55 -17.82 -8.63
C ILE A 239 11.49 -18.29 -10.10
N ARG A 240 12.21 -19.36 -10.45
CA ARG A 240 12.15 -19.93 -11.81
C ARG A 240 10.75 -20.40 -12.13
N ASP A 241 10.10 -21.13 -11.23
CA ASP A 241 8.72 -21.59 -11.44
C ASP A 241 7.77 -20.42 -11.56
N TYR A 242 7.89 -19.43 -10.67
CA TYR A 242 7.08 -18.20 -10.70
C TYR A 242 7.22 -17.43 -12.02
N LEU A 243 8.46 -17.28 -12.54
CA LEU A 243 8.72 -16.61 -13.80
C LEU A 243 8.31 -17.44 -15.03
N SER A 244 8.34 -18.77 -14.94
CA SER A 244 7.99 -19.69 -16.03
C SER A 244 6.48 -19.85 -16.19
N GLN A 245 5.71 -19.58 -15.14
CA GLN A 245 4.27 -19.52 -15.29
C GLN A 245 3.89 -18.36 -16.21
N PRO A 246 2.93 -18.58 -17.13
CA PRO A 246 2.29 -17.48 -17.82
C PRO A 246 1.56 -16.67 -16.76
N HIS A 247 2.23 -15.63 -16.25
CA HIS A 247 1.50 -14.55 -15.62
C HIS A 247 0.66 -13.92 -16.73
N GLU A 248 -0.60 -14.33 -16.80
CA GLU A 248 -1.62 -13.35 -17.08
C GLU A 248 -1.39 -12.23 -16.05
N VAL A 249 -0.71 -11.15 -16.47
CA VAL A 249 -1.19 -9.82 -16.05
C VAL A 249 -2.70 -9.96 -16.17
N PRO A 250 -3.50 -9.84 -15.09
CA PRO A 250 -4.91 -10.19 -15.15
C PRO A 250 -5.42 -9.60 -16.44
N ALA A 251 -5.73 -10.47 -17.40
CA ALA A 251 -6.43 -10.01 -18.57
C ALA A 251 -7.62 -9.30 -17.95
N ALA A 252 -7.87 -8.05 -18.33
CA ALA A 252 -9.22 -7.55 -18.24
C ALA A 252 -10.07 -8.73 -18.72
N GLN A 253 -10.87 -9.30 -17.81
CA GLN A 253 -11.67 -10.49 -18.10
C GLN A 253 -12.14 -10.31 -19.53
N PRO A 254 -11.89 -11.24 -20.46
CA PRO A 254 -12.41 -11.07 -21.80
C PRO A 254 -13.86 -10.74 -21.57
N GLU A 255 -14.30 -9.54 -21.97
CA GLU A 255 -15.69 -9.17 -21.83
C GLU A 255 -16.40 -10.37 -22.42
N GLN A 256 -17.05 -11.15 -21.56
CA GLN A 256 -18.03 -12.09 -22.05
C GLN A 256 -18.97 -11.13 -22.74
N SER A 257 -18.84 -11.12 -24.07
CA SER A 257 -19.80 -10.52 -24.94
C SER A 257 -21.08 -11.19 -24.52
N SER A 258 -21.80 -10.53 -23.62
CA SER A 258 -23.23 -10.67 -23.50
C SER A 258 -23.72 -10.09 -24.81
N THR A 259 -23.58 -10.88 -25.87
CA THR A 259 -24.50 -10.82 -26.98
C THR A 259 -25.83 -11.23 -26.36
N VAL A 260 -26.49 -10.28 -25.72
CA VAL A 260 -27.94 -10.30 -25.62
C VAL A 260 -28.36 -10.27 -27.09
N GLN A 261 -28.64 -11.45 -27.66
CA GLN A 261 -29.37 -11.55 -28.90
C GLN A 261 -30.77 -11.00 -28.62
N ASN A 262 -30.91 -9.68 -28.76
CA ASN A 262 -32.21 -9.06 -28.92
C ASN A 262 -32.75 -9.54 -30.26
N ILE A 263 -33.57 -10.59 -30.22
CA ILE A 263 -34.51 -10.90 -31.28
C ILE A 263 -35.56 -9.78 -31.23
N ILE A 264 -35.31 -8.70 -31.98
CA ILE A 264 -36.37 -7.78 -32.40
C ILE A 264 -36.66 -8.13 -33.85
N GLY A 265 -37.86 -8.67 -34.06
CA GLY A 265 -38.38 -8.98 -35.38
C GLY A 265 -38.46 -7.74 -36.26
N VAL A 266 -37.99 -7.92 -37.49
CA VAL A 266 -38.50 -7.38 -38.76
C VAL A 266 -39.21 -6.01 -38.69
N GLY A 267 -38.52 -4.95 -39.13
CA GLY A 267 -39.19 -3.78 -39.71
C GLY A 267 -38.44 -2.45 -39.61
N ALA A 268 -37.79 -2.06 -40.72
CA ALA A 268 -37.44 -0.72 -41.19
C ALA A 268 -35.94 -0.30 -41.16
N PRO A 269 -35.46 0.43 -42.20
CA PRO A 269 -34.05 0.63 -42.49
C PRO A 269 -33.54 1.98 -41.95
N ALA A 270 -32.28 2.04 -41.51
CA ALA A 270 -31.57 3.30 -41.37
C ALA A 270 -30.09 3.14 -41.74
N PHE A 271 -29.74 3.81 -42.83
CA PHE A 271 -28.38 4.03 -43.31
C PHE A 271 -27.57 4.83 -42.27
N GLY A 272 -26.28 4.48 -42.14
CA GLY A 272 -25.29 5.30 -41.47
C GLY A 272 -23.89 4.73 -41.71
N ALA A 273 -23.20 5.24 -42.73
CA ALA A 273 -21.78 4.99 -42.90
C ALA A 273 -21.01 5.76 -41.81
N MET A 274 -20.26 5.06 -40.96
CA MET A 274 -19.30 5.70 -40.06
C MET A 274 -17.95 5.81 -40.76
N HIS A 275 -17.55 7.05 -41.06
CA HIS A 275 -16.14 7.42 -41.19
C HIS A 275 -15.66 7.82 -39.79
N GLY A 276 -14.57 7.22 -39.33
CA GLY A 276 -13.90 7.60 -38.09
C GLY A 276 -12.43 7.26 -38.22
N ASP A 277 -11.60 8.29 -38.30
CA ASP A 277 -10.14 8.18 -38.35
C ASP A 277 -9.61 7.55 -37.06
N VAL A 278 -8.74 6.54 -37.21
CA VAL A 278 -8.04 5.91 -36.09
C VAL A 278 -6.83 6.76 -35.74
N HIS A 279 -6.92 7.52 -34.64
CA HIS A 279 -5.76 8.11 -34.00
C HIS A 279 -5.14 7.07 -33.06
N ILE A 280 -3.97 6.54 -33.43
CA ILE A 280 -3.16 5.70 -32.55
C ILE A 280 -2.45 6.63 -31.57
N HIS A 281 -2.93 6.69 -30.33
CA HIS A 281 -2.23 7.35 -29.23
C HIS A 281 -1.02 6.50 -28.82
N ALA A 282 0.07 7.18 -28.46
CA ALA A 282 1.26 6.56 -27.85
C ALA A 282 0.86 5.78 -26.59
N PRO A 283 1.58 4.69 -26.22
CA PRO A 283 1.23 3.88 -25.06
C PRO A 283 1.23 4.74 -23.80
N GLU A 284 0.06 4.84 -23.15
CA GLU A 284 -0.16 5.61 -21.93
C GLU A 284 0.61 5.00 -20.75
N ASP A 285 1.16 5.86 -19.91
CA ASP A 285 1.84 5.48 -18.68
C ASP A 285 0.83 4.79 -17.73
N PRO A 286 1.07 3.54 -17.29
CA PRO A 286 0.14 2.78 -16.46
C PRO A 286 -0.08 3.34 -15.04
N LEU A 287 0.60 4.42 -14.65
CA LEU A 287 0.12 5.27 -13.54
C LEU A 287 0.09 6.77 -13.84
N ALA A 288 -0.08 7.13 -15.11
CA ALA A 288 -0.76 8.39 -15.38
C ALA A 288 -2.19 8.30 -14.82
N LEU A 289 -2.56 9.29 -14.01
CA LEU A 289 -3.96 9.48 -13.65
C LEU A 289 -4.78 9.65 -14.92
N GLU A 290 -5.68 8.71 -15.18
CA GLU A 290 -6.58 8.74 -16.33
C GLU A 290 -7.75 9.70 -16.08
N TRP A 291 -7.44 11.00 -16.08
CA TRP A 291 -8.44 12.05 -16.04
C TRP A 291 -9.21 12.08 -17.36
N ARG A 292 -10.53 12.02 -17.27
CA ARG A 292 -11.44 12.16 -18.40
C ARG A 292 -12.36 13.34 -18.17
N THR A 293 -12.26 14.32 -19.06
CA THR A 293 -13.18 15.46 -19.09
C THR A 293 -14.62 15.00 -19.29
N LEU A 294 -15.53 15.53 -18.46
CA LEU A 294 -16.95 15.27 -18.54
C LEU A 294 -17.60 16.29 -19.48
N SER A 295 -18.38 15.80 -20.45
CA SER A 295 -19.15 16.68 -21.34
C SER A 295 -20.20 17.50 -20.59
N ARG A 296 -20.69 16.98 -19.45
CA ARG A 296 -21.64 17.64 -18.55
C ARG A 296 -21.20 17.41 -17.10
N PRO A 297 -20.44 18.34 -16.50
CA PRO A 297 -20.03 18.25 -15.10
C PRO A 297 -21.26 18.17 -14.18
N PRO A 298 -21.30 17.21 -13.23
CA PRO A 298 -22.40 17.11 -12.28
C PRO A 298 -22.38 18.28 -11.28
N PRO A 299 -23.54 18.67 -10.71
CA PRO A 299 -23.59 19.68 -9.68
C PRO A 299 -22.84 19.20 -8.42
N VAL A 300 -21.99 20.06 -7.88
CA VAL A 300 -21.27 19.79 -6.63
C VAL A 300 -22.09 20.33 -5.45
N PRO A 301 -22.38 19.53 -4.42
CA PRO A 301 -23.16 19.97 -3.26
C PRO A 301 -22.28 20.76 -2.28
N TRP A 302 -21.68 21.86 -2.73
CA TRP A 302 -20.84 22.72 -1.91
C TRP A 302 -21.56 23.13 -0.63
N ARG A 303 -20.87 23.06 0.50
CA ARG A 303 -21.41 23.54 1.77
C ARG A 303 -21.83 25.02 1.66
N LYS A 304 -23.11 25.28 1.94
CA LYS A 304 -23.62 26.63 2.09
C LYS A 304 -23.10 27.21 3.41
N GLN A 305 -22.44 28.36 3.35
CA GLN A 305 -22.04 29.08 4.55
C GLN A 305 -23.30 29.74 5.15
N GLU A 306 -23.61 29.42 6.40
CA GLU A 306 -24.68 30.12 7.11
C GLU A 306 -24.15 31.48 7.56
N ASN A 307 -24.83 32.55 7.15
CA ASN A 307 -24.34 33.93 7.13
C ASN A 307 -23.92 34.56 8.48
N HIS A 308 -23.92 33.85 9.61
CA HIS A 308 -23.94 34.48 10.94
C HIS A 308 -22.91 33.98 11.95
N THR A 309 -21.93 33.17 11.56
CA THR A 309 -20.77 32.87 12.42
C THR A 309 -19.48 32.97 11.62
N ILE A 310 -18.39 33.42 12.26
CA ILE A 310 -17.05 33.44 11.65
C ILE A 310 -16.67 31.97 11.42
N GLU A 311 -17.07 31.40 10.28
CA GLU A 311 -16.72 30.02 9.94
C GLU A 311 -15.21 29.95 9.73
N HIS A 312 -14.57 28.97 10.36
CA HIS A 312 -13.20 28.62 10.04
C HIS A 312 -13.14 28.20 8.57
N THR A 313 -12.13 28.72 7.86
CA THR A 313 -11.78 28.28 6.51
C THR A 313 -11.65 26.76 6.48
N ALA A 314 -12.41 26.09 5.62
CA ALA A 314 -12.43 24.64 5.57
C ALA A 314 -11.95 24.13 4.20
N LEU A 315 -11.17 23.05 4.24
CA LEU A 315 -10.93 22.17 3.12
C LEU A 315 -12.15 21.25 2.97
N GLU A 316 -12.71 21.18 1.77
CA GLU A 316 -13.88 20.37 1.43
C GLU A 316 -13.55 19.47 0.23
N LEU A 317 -13.96 18.21 0.29
CA LEU A 317 -13.82 17.20 -0.77
C LEU A 317 -15.19 16.58 -1.04
N HIS A 318 -15.55 16.47 -2.32
CA HIS A 318 -16.70 15.73 -2.80
C HIS A 318 -16.28 14.69 -3.83
N LEU A 319 -16.72 13.45 -3.66
CA LEU A 319 -16.64 12.39 -4.65
C LEU A 319 -18.03 12.19 -5.26
N ILE A 320 -18.20 12.64 -6.49
CA ILE A 320 -19.48 12.57 -7.20
C ILE A 320 -19.45 11.37 -8.16
N PRO A 321 -20.33 10.38 -8.02
CA PRO A 321 -20.36 9.24 -8.92
C PRO A 321 -20.71 9.68 -10.35
N VAL A 322 -20.03 9.11 -11.34
CA VAL A 322 -20.31 9.34 -12.77
C VAL A 322 -20.94 8.09 -13.37
N GLY A 323 -22.13 8.27 -13.96
CA GLY A 323 -22.96 7.18 -14.48
C GLY A 323 -24.03 6.72 -13.49
N ASP A 324 -24.69 5.60 -13.80
CA ASP A 324 -25.77 5.07 -12.97
C ASP A 324 -25.21 4.31 -11.76
N VAL A 325 -25.58 4.76 -10.56
CA VAL A 325 -25.27 4.09 -9.28
C VAL A 325 -26.56 3.79 -8.55
N ALA A 326 -26.63 2.60 -7.94
CA ALA A 326 -27.77 2.20 -7.13
C ALA A 326 -27.99 3.21 -5.99
N ARG A 327 -29.21 3.77 -5.93
CA ARG A 327 -29.55 4.74 -4.87
C ARG A 327 -29.58 4.05 -3.51
N ILE A 328 -29.04 4.74 -2.51
CA ILE A 328 -29.12 4.30 -1.11
C ILE A 328 -30.58 4.42 -0.64
N GLU A 329 -31.08 3.35 -0.02
CA GLU A 329 -32.43 3.30 0.52
C GLU A 329 -32.57 4.23 1.73
N VAL A 330 -33.67 4.99 1.81
CA VAL A 330 -33.92 5.96 2.89
C VAL A 330 -33.82 5.31 4.28
N ARG A 331 -34.33 4.08 4.43
CA ARG A 331 -34.27 3.33 5.69
C ARG A 331 -32.85 3.04 6.19
N ARG A 332 -31.84 3.08 5.32
CA ARG A 332 -30.42 2.86 5.67
C ARG A 332 -29.73 4.14 6.14
N LEU A 333 -30.31 5.32 5.89
CA LEU A 333 -29.66 6.60 6.20
C LEU A 333 -29.40 6.81 7.70
N PRO A 334 -30.29 6.44 8.64
CA PRO A 334 -30.01 6.60 10.07
C PRO A 334 -28.77 5.81 10.52
N GLY A 335 -28.70 4.52 10.20
CA GLY A 335 -27.54 3.69 10.53
C GLY A 335 -26.25 4.14 9.82
N LEU A 336 -26.38 4.69 8.60
CA LEU A 336 -25.25 5.30 7.91
C LEU A 336 -24.77 6.57 8.64
N ALA A 337 -25.66 7.42 9.14
CA ALA A 337 -25.27 8.62 9.88
C ALA A 337 -24.52 8.28 11.17
N ASP A 338 -24.91 7.20 11.86
CA ASP A 338 -24.19 6.70 13.03
C ASP A 338 -22.82 6.11 12.65
N THR A 339 -22.75 5.40 11.52
CA THR A 339 -21.47 4.91 10.96
C THR A 339 -20.54 6.08 10.66
N LEU A 340 -21.04 7.14 10.02
CA LEU A 340 -20.25 8.35 9.74
C LEU A 340 -19.78 9.03 11.03
N ALA A 341 -20.61 9.06 12.08
CA ALA A 341 -20.22 9.62 13.38
C ALA A 341 -19.06 8.85 14.02
N GLY A 342 -19.05 7.51 13.89
CA GLY A 342 -17.96 6.66 14.38
C GLY A 342 -16.63 6.82 13.63
N LEU A 343 -16.65 7.40 12.42
CA LEU A 343 -15.45 7.70 11.63
C LEU A 343 -14.84 9.07 11.97
N LEU A 344 -15.55 9.91 12.73
CA LEU A 344 -15.02 11.16 13.23
C LEU A 344 -14.22 10.95 14.52
N PRO A 345 -13.25 11.84 14.85
CA PRO A 345 -12.40 11.68 16.02
C PRO A 345 -13.18 11.48 17.33
N PRO A 346 -12.85 10.45 18.13
CA PRO A 346 -13.65 10.05 19.30
C PRO A 346 -13.52 11.01 20.48
N GLU A 347 -12.52 11.89 20.48
CA GLU A 347 -12.32 12.89 21.55
C GLU A 347 -13.44 13.95 21.60
N MET A 348 -14.36 13.94 20.63
CA MET A 348 -15.39 14.96 20.46
C MET A 348 -16.76 14.33 20.23
N SER A 349 -17.81 14.95 20.79
CA SER A 349 -19.18 14.47 20.59
C SER A 349 -19.63 14.75 19.14
N ALA A 350 -19.60 13.72 18.30
CA ALA A 350 -20.18 13.77 16.96
C ALA A 350 -21.71 13.84 17.03
N LYS A 351 -22.30 14.68 16.19
CA LYS A 351 -23.75 14.77 15.99
C LYS A 351 -24.08 14.14 14.64
N SER A 352 -24.81 13.03 14.65
CA SER A 352 -25.38 12.43 13.44
C SER A 352 -26.73 13.09 13.11
N SER A 353 -27.03 13.24 11.82
CA SER A 353 -28.33 13.72 11.33
C SER A 353 -28.65 13.11 9.96
N THR A 354 -29.95 13.04 9.64
CA THR A 354 -30.44 12.52 8.35
C THR A 354 -31.58 13.37 7.83
N ASP A 355 -31.73 13.39 6.51
CA ASP A 355 -32.95 13.80 5.81
C ASP A 355 -33.33 12.74 4.76
N GLU A 356 -34.35 13.00 3.95
CA GLU A 356 -34.79 12.07 2.89
C GLU A 356 -33.79 11.90 1.73
N GLN A 357 -32.71 12.68 1.69
CA GLN A 357 -31.69 12.71 0.64
C GLN A 357 -30.29 12.35 1.12
N ALA A 358 -29.95 12.44 2.41
CA ALA A 358 -28.59 12.24 2.89
C ALA A 358 -28.48 11.84 4.38
N ALA A 359 -27.35 11.19 4.69
CA ALA A 359 -26.84 10.95 6.03
C ALA A 359 -25.63 11.86 6.28
N ARG A 360 -25.53 12.42 7.49
CA ARG A 360 -24.47 13.37 7.86
C ARG A 360 -23.98 13.10 9.28
N ALA A 361 -22.70 13.36 9.51
CA ALA A 361 -22.13 13.43 10.85
C ALA A 361 -21.20 14.65 10.94
N VAL A 362 -21.30 15.40 12.04
CA VAL A 362 -20.53 16.64 12.25
C VAL A 362 -20.00 16.69 13.67
N VAL A 363 -18.74 17.08 13.81
CA VAL A 363 -18.10 17.44 15.07
C VAL A 363 -17.79 18.93 15.05
N THR A 364 -18.17 19.63 16.12
CA THR A 364 -17.88 21.06 16.33
C THR A 364 -17.11 21.26 17.62
N GLY A 365 -15.95 21.92 17.56
CA GLY A 365 -15.20 22.36 18.73
C GLY A 365 -15.23 23.88 18.87
N HIS A 366 -15.00 24.39 20.07
CA HIS A 366 -14.84 25.84 20.29
C HIS A 366 -13.51 26.37 19.72
N GLU A 367 -12.48 25.51 19.63
CA GLU A 367 -11.12 25.87 19.18
C GLU A 367 -10.85 25.53 17.71
N PHE A 368 -11.69 24.68 17.10
CA PHE A 368 -11.53 24.22 15.72
C PHE A 368 -12.88 24.22 15.01
N GLY A 369 -12.91 24.66 13.76
CA GLY A 369 -14.11 24.69 12.94
C GLY A 369 -14.78 23.32 12.74
N PRO A 370 -15.99 23.31 12.16
CA PRO A 370 -16.75 22.09 11.95
C PRO A 370 -15.99 21.12 11.05
N ARG A 371 -15.87 19.87 11.51
CA ARG A 371 -15.46 18.71 10.70
C ARG A 371 -16.66 17.83 10.45
N GLY A 372 -16.76 17.22 9.28
CA GLY A 372 -17.86 16.31 9.04
C GLY A 372 -17.76 15.49 7.78
N LEU A 373 -18.69 14.55 7.71
CA LEU A 373 -18.88 13.62 6.62
C LEU A 373 -20.35 13.68 6.18
N LEU A 374 -20.58 13.49 4.88
CA LEU A 374 -21.90 13.42 4.28
C LEU A 374 -21.92 12.34 3.21
N VAL A 375 -23.01 11.57 3.18
CA VAL A 375 -23.33 10.68 2.08
C VAL A 375 -24.75 10.96 1.62
N SER A 376 -24.93 11.28 0.34
CA SER A 376 -26.24 11.44 -0.26
C SER A 376 -26.74 10.14 -0.87
N ARG A 377 -28.05 10.06 -1.12
CA ARG A 377 -28.72 8.87 -1.66
C ARG A 377 -28.32 8.53 -3.08
N ASP A 378 -27.94 9.52 -3.88
CA ASP A 378 -27.38 9.35 -5.22
C ASP A 378 -25.89 8.96 -5.21
N GLY A 379 -25.29 8.78 -4.01
CA GLY A 379 -23.96 8.22 -3.84
C GLY A 379 -22.84 9.26 -3.79
N VAL A 380 -23.14 10.56 -3.71
CA VAL A 380 -22.12 11.59 -3.43
C VAL A 380 -21.60 11.38 -2.02
N ARG A 381 -20.28 11.34 -1.90
CA ARG A 381 -19.57 11.18 -0.63
C ARG A 381 -18.77 12.45 -0.38
N SER A 382 -18.85 13.04 0.80
CA SER A 382 -18.21 14.33 1.07
C SER A 382 -17.58 14.37 2.45
N ALA A 383 -16.44 15.04 2.54
CA ALA A 383 -15.71 15.27 3.77
C ALA A 383 -15.27 16.73 3.84
N TRP A 384 -15.23 17.30 5.05
CA TRP A 384 -14.69 18.63 5.24
C TRP A 384 -14.03 18.79 6.60
N GLU A 385 -13.06 19.69 6.66
CA GLU A 385 -12.37 20.04 7.89
C GLU A 385 -11.74 21.44 7.85
N PRO A 386 -11.56 22.10 9.02
CA PRO A 386 -10.90 23.40 9.06
C PRO A 386 -9.43 23.28 8.64
N LEU A 387 -8.95 24.25 7.87
CA LEU A 387 -7.52 24.46 7.65
C LEU A 387 -6.84 24.85 8.97
N PRO A 388 -5.53 24.54 9.14
CA PRO A 388 -4.72 25.10 10.21
C PRO A 388 -4.78 26.62 10.16
N SER A 389 -4.88 27.27 11.32
CA SER A 389 -5.00 28.73 11.39
C SER A 389 -4.35 29.30 12.64
N ASP A 390 -3.91 30.54 12.53
CA ASP A 390 -3.49 31.37 13.66
C ASP A 390 -4.30 32.68 13.71
N ARG A 391 -3.85 33.65 14.53
CA ARG A 391 -4.48 34.97 14.64
C ARG A 391 -4.45 35.77 13.34
N LEU A 392 -3.58 35.41 12.39
CA LEU A 392 -3.49 36.08 11.09
C LEU A 392 -4.46 35.43 10.11
N GLY A 393 -4.70 34.12 10.16
CA GLY A 393 -5.72 33.48 9.34
C GLY A 393 -5.39 32.03 9.04
N ALA A 394 -6.06 31.47 8.04
CA ALA A 394 -5.82 30.09 7.62
C ALA A 394 -4.51 29.96 6.85
N ILE A 395 -3.87 28.80 6.97
CA ILE A 395 -2.68 28.41 6.22
C ILE A 395 -3.06 27.29 5.25
N PHE A 396 -2.65 27.47 4.01
CA PHE A 396 -2.64 26.44 2.99
C PHE A 396 -1.21 25.90 2.87
N ASP A 397 -0.96 24.76 3.50
CA ASP A 397 0.29 24.02 3.39
C ASP A 397 0.07 22.86 2.41
N ASP A 398 0.84 22.81 1.32
CA ASP A 398 0.69 21.82 0.26
C ASP A 398 0.81 20.37 0.80
N ASP A 399 1.74 20.11 1.73
CA ASP A 399 1.95 18.78 2.30
C ASP A 399 0.82 18.39 3.25
N TRP A 400 0.37 19.34 4.08
CA TRP A 400 -0.77 19.12 4.98
C TRP A 400 -2.05 18.86 4.18
N VAL A 401 -2.35 19.70 3.18
CA VAL A 401 -3.56 19.58 2.35
C VAL A 401 -3.55 18.25 1.60
N THR A 402 -2.41 17.86 1.03
CA THR A 402 -2.25 16.56 0.35
C THR A 402 -2.51 15.39 1.30
N GLY A 403 -1.91 15.41 2.50
CA GLY A 403 -2.13 14.37 3.50
C GLY A 403 -3.60 14.28 3.94
N ARG A 404 -4.25 15.42 4.14
CA ARG A 404 -5.67 15.47 4.54
C ARG A 404 -6.64 15.04 3.44
N LEU A 405 -6.42 15.45 2.19
CA LEU A 405 -7.18 14.96 1.05
C LEU A 405 -7.02 13.44 0.88
N ALA A 406 -5.81 12.90 1.03
CA ALA A 406 -5.58 11.45 0.94
C ALA A 406 -6.33 10.66 2.03
N ILE A 407 -6.35 11.16 3.27
CA ILE A 407 -7.12 10.58 4.38
C ILE A 407 -8.61 10.64 4.08
N ALA A 408 -9.12 11.81 3.65
CA ALA A 408 -10.52 11.99 3.33
C ALA A 408 -10.97 11.06 2.18
N LEU A 409 -10.16 10.93 1.13
CA LEU A 409 -10.41 10.01 0.02
C LEU A 409 -10.54 8.56 0.51
N ARG A 410 -9.61 8.07 1.35
CA ARG A 410 -9.68 6.71 1.91
C ARG A 410 -10.95 6.50 2.74
N ILE A 411 -11.25 7.41 3.67
CA ILE A 411 -12.46 7.35 4.50
C ILE A 411 -13.71 7.26 3.62
N LEU A 412 -13.81 8.10 2.59
CA LEU A 412 -14.99 8.12 1.72
C LEU A 412 -15.09 6.88 0.83
N LEU A 413 -13.99 6.30 0.38
CA LEU A 413 -13.97 5.11 -0.48
C LEU A 413 -14.21 3.81 0.29
N ASP A 414 -13.76 3.74 1.54
CA ASP A 414 -13.88 2.56 2.41
C ASP A 414 -15.31 2.35 2.96
N LEU A 415 -16.21 3.32 2.76
CA LEU A 415 -17.62 3.15 3.09
C LEU A 415 -18.25 2.00 2.26
N ASP A 416 -18.87 1.05 2.98
CA ASP A 416 -19.59 -0.09 2.41
C ASP A 416 -20.94 0.35 1.78
N LEU A 417 -20.83 0.95 0.60
CA LEU A 417 -21.89 1.55 -0.18
C LEU A 417 -21.71 1.22 -1.67
N PRO A 418 -22.79 1.24 -2.47
CA PRO A 418 -22.69 1.08 -3.92
C PRO A 418 -21.58 1.96 -4.52
N ARG A 419 -20.74 1.35 -5.37
CA ARG A 419 -19.59 2.00 -6.00
C ARG A 419 -19.90 2.36 -7.45
N ALA A 420 -19.48 3.54 -7.86
CA ALA A 420 -19.45 3.94 -9.25
C ALA A 420 -18.18 3.40 -9.93
N ALA A 421 -18.23 3.17 -11.24
CA ALA A 421 -17.02 2.86 -12.00
C ALA A 421 -16.05 4.05 -12.04
N ARG A 422 -16.59 5.28 -12.05
CA ARG A 422 -15.82 6.53 -12.07
C ARG A 422 -16.42 7.53 -11.08
N TYR A 423 -15.55 8.37 -10.54
CA TYR A 423 -15.95 9.51 -9.72
C TYR A 423 -15.34 10.79 -10.29
N ALA A 424 -16.09 11.88 -10.17
CA ALA A 424 -15.64 13.23 -10.40
C ALA A 424 -15.33 13.88 -9.05
N PRO A 425 -14.05 13.97 -8.65
CA PRO A 425 -13.67 14.67 -7.43
C PRO A 425 -13.84 16.17 -7.62
N ALA A 426 -14.35 16.84 -6.60
CA ALA A 426 -14.33 18.29 -6.49
C ALA A 426 -13.76 18.66 -5.14
N VAL A 427 -12.86 19.65 -5.11
CA VAL A 427 -12.26 20.14 -3.86
C VAL A 427 -12.39 21.64 -3.75
N ALA A 428 -12.58 22.13 -2.53
CA ALA A 428 -12.61 23.56 -2.28
C ALA A 428 -11.91 23.94 -0.98
N VAL A 429 -11.43 25.18 -0.95
CA VAL A 429 -11.16 25.91 0.27
C VAL A 429 -12.22 26.99 0.39
N SER A 430 -13.06 26.87 1.43
CA SER A 430 -14.18 27.77 1.68
C SER A 430 -13.71 29.19 2.07
N LYS A 431 -14.65 30.13 2.18
CA LYS A 431 -14.32 31.56 2.30
C LYS A 431 -13.62 31.85 3.64
N ALA A 432 -12.36 32.24 3.53
CA ALA A 432 -11.58 32.82 4.63
C ALA A 432 -11.58 34.35 4.59
N TRP A 433 -11.39 34.98 5.74
CA TRP A 433 -10.96 36.38 5.81
C TRP A 433 -9.52 36.56 5.30
N MET A 434 -8.64 35.58 5.55
CA MET A 434 -7.26 35.50 5.03
C MET A 434 -6.83 34.03 4.90
N VAL A 435 -6.28 33.65 3.75
CA VAL A 435 -5.55 32.39 3.53
C VAL A 435 -4.15 32.74 3.07
N THR A 436 -3.14 32.07 3.61
CA THR A 436 -1.74 32.22 3.18
C THR A 436 -1.18 30.87 2.80
N VAL A 437 -0.44 30.80 1.70
CA VAL A 437 0.31 29.59 1.34
C VAL A 437 1.63 29.61 2.11
N ASP A 438 1.80 28.71 3.08
CA ASP A 438 2.96 28.64 3.99
C ASP A 438 3.03 27.24 4.63
N SER A 439 4.11 26.92 5.33
CA SER A 439 4.22 25.67 6.08
C SER A 439 3.56 25.77 7.47
N ILE A 440 2.85 24.72 7.89
CA ILE A 440 2.30 24.60 9.25
C ILE A 440 3.39 24.61 10.33
N GLY A 441 4.62 24.23 10.00
CA GLY A 441 5.76 24.27 10.91
C GLY A 441 6.12 25.69 11.38
N ASN A 442 5.61 26.72 10.69
CA ASN A 442 5.83 28.12 11.00
C ASN A 442 4.72 28.73 11.89
N LEU A 443 3.81 27.91 12.41
CA LEU A 443 2.76 28.35 13.33
C LEU A 443 3.30 28.53 14.78
N PRO A 444 2.89 29.58 15.52
CA PRO A 444 2.08 30.71 15.08
C PRO A 444 2.91 31.75 14.32
N ARG A 445 2.37 32.30 13.22
CA ARG A 445 3.12 33.28 12.42
C ARG A 445 3.16 34.65 13.11
N THR A 446 4.30 35.34 12.98
CA THR A 446 4.50 36.72 13.47
C THR A 446 4.27 37.78 12.38
N HIS A 447 4.29 37.37 11.12
CA HIS A 447 4.05 38.17 9.92
C HIS A 447 3.37 37.30 8.87
N ALA A 448 2.56 37.90 7.99
CA ALA A 448 1.93 37.20 6.88
C ALA A 448 2.42 37.79 5.56
N GLY A 449 3.07 36.98 4.73
CA GLY A 449 3.33 37.26 3.32
C GLY A 449 2.40 36.42 2.47
N GLY A 450 1.33 37.01 1.91
CA GLY A 450 0.37 36.26 1.10
C GLY A 450 -0.83 37.12 0.67
N PHE A 451 -1.48 36.70 -0.42
CA PHE A 451 -2.46 37.47 -1.18
C PHE A 451 -3.68 37.94 -0.38
N GLY A 452 -4.20 39.09 -0.82
CA GLY A 452 -5.29 39.84 -0.19
C GLY A 452 -6.66 39.16 -0.20
N ARG A 453 -7.61 39.88 0.41
CA ARG A 453 -8.94 39.43 0.81
C ARG A 453 -9.78 38.76 -0.30
N THR A 454 -10.29 37.58 0.06
CA THR A 454 -11.48 36.84 -0.44
C THR A 454 -11.48 36.29 -1.87
N ASN A 455 -11.48 34.95 -2.00
CA ASN A 455 -12.56 34.17 -2.65
C ASN A 455 -12.31 32.68 -2.46
N ILE A 456 -13.40 31.90 -2.46
CA ILE A 456 -13.39 30.44 -2.43
C ILE A 456 -12.47 29.95 -3.58
N ALA A 457 -11.57 29.02 -3.28
CA ALA A 457 -10.82 28.27 -4.30
C ALA A 457 -11.58 26.97 -4.53
N GLN A 458 -12.04 26.73 -5.76
CA GLN A 458 -12.79 25.51 -6.10
C GLN A 458 -12.16 24.87 -7.33
N VAL A 459 -11.87 23.58 -7.21
CA VAL A 459 -11.66 22.68 -8.34
C VAL A 459 -13.00 21.99 -8.59
N PRO A 460 -13.73 22.34 -9.66
CA PRO A 460 -15.04 21.76 -9.96
C PRO A 460 -14.93 20.31 -10.43
N ALA A 461 -16.06 19.60 -10.42
CA ALA A 461 -16.19 18.21 -10.89
C ALA A 461 -16.19 18.09 -12.43
N GLU A 462 -15.25 18.74 -13.11
CA GLU A 462 -15.19 18.78 -14.58
C GLU A 462 -14.53 17.54 -15.20
N GLU A 463 -13.76 16.81 -14.40
CA GLU A 463 -13.05 15.62 -14.83
C GLU A 463 -13.36 14.46 -13.89
N SER A 464 -13.31 13.25 -14.43
CA SER A 464 -13.52 12.02 -13.70
C SER A 464 -12.36 11.07 -13.86
N LEU A 465 -12.16 10.22 -12.87
CA LEU A 465 -11.18 9.15 -12.90
C LEU A 465 -11.83 7.83 -12.48
N PRO A 466 -11.26 6.67 -12.86
CA PRO A 466 -11.73 5.38 -12.38
C PRO A 466 -11.70 5.31 -10.84
N ALA A 467 -12.70 4.63 -10.25
CA ALA A 467 -12.71 4.38 -8.80
C ALA A 467 -11.43 3.63 -8.35
N THR A 468 -10.93 2.73 -9.19
CA THR A 468 -9.67 2.01 -8.97
C THR A 468 -8.46 2.93 -8.86
N HIS A 469 -8.44 4.08 -9.55
CA HIS A 469 -7.36 5.07 -9.44
C HIS A 469 -7.46 5.83 -8.12
N LEU A 470 -8.68 6.21 -7.69
CA LEU A 470 -8.90 6.81 -6.38
C LEU A 470 -8.44 5.89 -5.24
N GLU A 471 -8.60 4.58 -5.39
CA GLU A 471 -8.21 3.57 -4.41
C GLU A 471 -6.72 3.22 -4.42
N ARG A 472 -6.10 3.10 -5.60
CA ARG A 472 -4.70 2.66 -5.75
C ARG A 472 -3.70 3.81 -5.75
N LEU A 473 -4.09 4.96 -6.29
CA LEU A 473 -3.26 6.14 -6.50
C LEU A 473 -3.74 7.32 -5.66
N THR A 474 -4.33 7.05 -4.48
CA THR A 474 -4.95 8.08 -3.62
C THR A 474 -4.01 9.25 -3.32
N GLY A 475 -2.71 8.97 -3.10
CA GLY A 475 -1.71 9.99 -2.84
C GLY A 475 -1.45 10.90 -4.05
N GLU A 476 -1.39 10.33 -5.26
CA GLU A 476 -1.20 11.10 -6.50
C GLU A 476 -2.45 11.93 -6.83
N VAL A 477 -3.65 11.36 -6.65
CA VAL A 477 -4.89 12.12 -6.83
C VAL A 477 -4.97 13.27 -5.84
N ALA A 478 -4.64 13.03 -4.57
CA ALA A 478 -4.58 14.08 -3.56
C ALA A 478 -3.57 15.17 -3.92
N ALA A 479 -2.37 14.79 -4.35
CA ALA A 479 -1.33 15.74 -4.76
C ALA A 479 -1.76 16.59 -5.97
N GLU A 480 -2.40 15.99 -6.98
CA GLU A 480 -2.93 16.69 -8.14
C GLU A 480 -4.07 17.66 -7.74
N LEU A 481 -5.00 17.23 -6.89
CA LEU A 481 -6.07 18.10 -6.38
C LEU A 481 -5.52 19.27 -5.54
N THR A 482 -4.50 19.03 -4.71
CA THR A 482 -3.78 20.07 -3.97
C THR A 482 -3.11 21.05 -4.93
N ALA A 483 -2.39 20.55 -5.94
CA ALA A 483 -1.70 21.39 -6.91
C ALA A 483 -2.67 22.29 -7.68
N ARG A 484 -3.85 21.78 -8.03
CA ARG A 484 -4.93 22.57 -8.65
C ARG A 484 -5.46 23.66 -7.73
N LEU A 485 -5.67 23.36 -6.44
CA LEU A 485 -6.05 24.38 -5.44
C LEU A 485 -4.96 25.44 -5.28
N ALA A 486 -3.71 25.03 -5.11
CA ALA A 486 -2.55 25.92 -4.99
C ALA A 486 -2.42 26.84 -6.22
N ALA A 487 -2.64 26.31 -7.43
CA ALA A 487 -2.63 27.10 -8.66
C ALA A 487 -3.70 28.19 -8.68
N ILE A 488 -4.88 27.97 -8.10
CA ILE A 488 -5.93 29.00 -7.97
C ILE A 488 -5.47 30.10 -7.03
N PHE A 489 -4.80 29.77 -5.92
CA PHE A 489 -4.26 30.74 -4.98
C PHE A 489 -3.07 31.54 -5.55
N ARG A 490 -2.26 30.95 -6.43
CA ARG A 490 -1.11 31.62 -7.06
C ARG A 490 -1.48 32.53 -8.24
N ARG A 491 -2.67 32.35 -8.83
CA ARG A 491 -3.16 33.14 -9.98
C ARG A 491 -3.82 34.46 -9.61
N ARG A 492 -4.11 34.68 -8.33
CA ARG A 492 -4.78 35.87 -7.77
C ARG A 492 -3.81 36.58 -6.85
#